data_AF-A0A925Q3G0-F1
#
_entry.id   AF-A0A925Q3G0-F1
#
_cell.length_a   1.000
_cell.length_b   1.000
_cell.length_c   1.000
_cell.angle_alpha   90.00
_cell.angle_beta   90.00
_cell.angle_gamma   90.00
#
_symmetry.space_group_name_H-M   'P 1'
#
loop_
_entity.id
_entity.type
_entity.pdbx_description
1 polymer ?
#
loop_
_entity_poly.entity_id
_entity_poly.type
_entity_poly.pdbx_seq_one_letter_code
_entity_poly.pdbx_strand_id
1 'polypeptide(L)'
;MQAENVGLQAEQIAVFIPIVAIVMGIGIAMLAVWSEHRRKSQLLEQNHRERMHALEKGIELPALPTNLVGSSNGPSTATAAKALRSGIMLTLIGVLLFYAIDTAGGREGALFGLIPAAIGIANLVYAAILWQKEKRGEKPE
;
A
#
# COMPACT_ATOMS: atom_id res chain seq x y z
N MET A 1 32.42 -12.97 35.32
CA MET A 1 31.43 -13.95 34.82
C MET A 1 30.06 -13.33 34.51
N GLN A 2 29.56 -12.29 35.23
CA GLN A 2 28.31 -11.62 34.85
C GLN A 2 28.41 -10.76 33.57
N ALA A 3 29.53 -10.07 33.33
CA ALA A 3 29.71 -9.21 32.15
C ALA A 3 29.73 -9.96 30.81
N GLU A 4 30.20 -11.21 30.78
CA GLU A 4 30.25 -12.04 29.57
C GLU A 4 28.85 -12.48 29.12
N ASN A 5 27.95 -12.76 30.07
CA ASN A 5 26.56 -13.10 29.78
C ASN A 5 25.76 -11.92 29.22
N VAL A 6 26.08 -10.68 29.61
CA VAL A 6 25.37 -9.49 29.07
C VAL A 6 25.78 -9.22 27.62
N GLY A 7 27.04 -9.47 27.26
CA GLY A 7 27.53 -9.34 25.88
C GLY A 7 26.83 -10.29 24.91
N LEU A 8 26.71 -11.56 25.29
CA LEU A 8 26.00 -12.58 24.49
C LEU A 8 24.51 -12.26 24.28
N GLN A 9 23.83 -11.72 25.30
CA GLN A 9 22.41 -11.31 25.18
C GLN A 9 22.24 -10.12 24.24
N ALA A 10 23.14 -9.14 24.27
CA ALA A 10 23.08 -7.97 23.39
C ALA A 10 23.28 -8.34 21.92
N GLU A 11 24.23 -9.24 21.63
CA GLU A 11 24.51 -9.71 20.28
C GLU A 11 23.34 -10.53 19.69
N GLN A 12 22.70 -11.35 20.53
CA GLN A 12 21.48 -12.06 20.15
C GLN A 12 20.34 -11.07 19.82
N ILE A 13 20.07 -10.09 20.69
CA ILE A 13 19.02 -9.08 20.46
C ILE A 13 19.29 -8.28 19.18
N ALA A 14 20.55 -7.92 18.91
CA ALA A 14 20.94 -7.17 17.72
C ALA A 14 20.59 -7.91 16.40
N VAL A 15 20.69 -9.24 16.37
CA VAL A 15 20.32 -10.06 15.20
C VAL A 15 18.80 -10.25 15.10
N PHE A 16 18.09 -10.34 16.23
CA PHE A 16 16.64 -10.54 16.23
C PHE A 16 15.84 -9.31 15.74
N ILE A 17 16.30 -8.09 16.05
CA ILE A 17 15.61 -6.84 15.66
C ILE A 17 15.33 -6.76 14.15
N PRO A 18 16.33 -6.90 13.25
CA PRO A 18 16.08 -6.81 11.80
C PRO A 18 15.20 -7.96 11.29
N ILE A 19 15.34 -9.16 11.84
CA ILE A 19 14.52 -10.32 11.45
C ILE A 19 13.05 -10.05 11.77
N VAL A 20 12.76 -9.60 13.00
CA VAL A 20 11.40 -9.28 13.43
C VAL A 20 10.84 -8.13 12.59
N ALA A 21 11.63 -7.10 12.30
CA ALA A 21 11.20 -5.99 11.46
C ALA A 21 10.76 -6.44 10.06
N ILE A 22 11.54 -7.33 9.42
CA ILE A 22 11.21 -7.87 8.09
C ILE A 22 9.95 -8.75 8.14
N VAL A 23 9.89 -9.68 9.09
CA VAL A 23 8.76 -10.62 9.21
C VAL A 23 7.46 -9.87 9.52
N MET A 24 7.50 -8.91 10.45
CA MET A 24 6.34 -8.09 10.79
C MET A 24 5.94 -7.17 9.62
N GLY A 25 6.91 -6.58 8.93
CA GLY A 25 6.65 -5.74 7.75
C GLY A 25 5.93 -6.51 6.64
N ILE A 26 6.44 -7.68 6.28
CA ILE A 26 5.83 -8.56 5.26
C ILE A 26 4.48 -9.10 5.75
N GLY A 27 4.39 -9.51 7.02
CA GLY A 27 3.17 -10.04 7.62
C GLY A 27 2.02 -9.03 7.61
N ILE A 28 2.29 -7.78 7.98
CA ILE A 28 1.29 -6.70 7.93
C ILE A 28 0.85 -6.44 6.49
N ALA A 29 1.79 -6.40 5.53
CA ALA A 29 1.46 -6.21 4.12
C ALA A 29 0.56 -7.33 3.59
N MET A 30 0.89 -8.59 3.91
CA MET A 30 0.10 -9.75 3.51
C MET A 30 -1.31 -9.74 4.13
N LEU A 31 -1.42 -9.39 5.42
CA LEU A 31 -2.71 -9.25 6.11
C LEU A 31 -3.56 -8.13 5.50
N ALA A 32 -2.96 -7.00 5.14
CA ALA A 32 -3.68 -5.91 4.49
C ALA A 32 -4.24 -6.34 3.13
N VAL A 33 -3.44 -7.02 2.31
CA VAL A 33 -3.87 -7.57 1.01
C VAL A 33 -4.97 -8.61 1.19
N TRP A 34 -4.81 -9.52 2.15
CA TRP A 34 -5.79 -10.56 2.44
C TRP A 34 -7.12 -10.00 2.93
N SER A 35 -7.09 -8.99 3.82
CA SER A 35 -8.28 -8.32 4.33
C SER A 35 -9.05 -7.60 3.22
N GLU A 36 -8.35 -6.87 2.36
CA GLU A 36 -8.94 -6.20 1.19
C GLU A 36 -9.56 -7.22 0.23
N HIS A 37 -8.86 -8.33 -0.05
CA HIS A 37 -9.38 -9.40 -0.89
C HIS A 37 -10.64 -10.03 -0.28
N ARG A 38 -10.60 -10.37 1.02
CA ARG A 38 -11.73 -10.99 1.73
C ARG A 38 -12.95 -10.08 1.72
N ARG A 39 -12.76 -8.78 1.96
CA ARG A 39 -13.83 -7.78 1.93
C ARG A 39 -14.47 -7.68 0.54
N LYS A 40 -13.65 -7.66 -0.53
CA LYS A 40 -14.16 -7.63 -1.91
C LYS A 40 -14.93 -8.89 -2.28
N SER A 41 -14.41 -10.07 -1.93
CA SER A 41 -15.10 -11.34 -2.21
C SER A 41 -16.46 -11.41 -1.52
N GLN A 42 -16.55 -10.96 -0.26
CA GLN A 42 -17.82 -10.94 0.48
C GLN A 42 -18.85 -10.01 -0.16
N LEU A 43 -18.43 -8.81 -0.60
CA LEU A 43 -19.34 -7.87 -1.26
C LEU A 43 -19.85 -8.40 -2.61
N LEU A 44 -18.97 -9.06 -3.38
CA LEU A 44 -19.37 -9.69 -4.66
C LEU A 44 -20.37 -10.83 -4.43
N GLU A 45 -20.13 -11.65 -3.40
CA GLU A 45 -21.03 -12.76 -3.07
C GLU A 45 -22.41 -12.27 -2.59
N GLN A 46 -22.45 -11.24 -1.74
CA GLN A 46 -23.69 -10.59 -1.32
C GLN A 46 -24.47 -10.04 -2.51
N ASN A 47 -23.80 -9.32 -3.41
CA ASN A 47 -24.43 -8.78 -4.61
C ASN A 47 -24.97 -9.88 -5.53
N HIS A 48 -24.22 -10.97 -5.72
CA HIS A 48 -24.69 -12.11 -6.51
C HIS A 48 -25.96 -12.74 -5.91
N ARG A 49 -26.01 -12.91 -4.58
CA ARG A 49 -27.19 -13.44 -3.87
C ARG A 49 -28.41 -12.52 -4.00
N GLU A 50 -28.23 -11.21 -3.86
CA GLU A 50 -29.31 -10.24 -4.06
C GLU A 50 -29.88 -10.29 -5.49
N ARG A 51 -29.00 -10.45 -6.49
CA ARG A 51 -29.39 -10.57 -7.90
C ARG A 51 -30.16 -11.86 -8.19
N MET A 52 -29.72 -12.99 -7.65
CA MET A 52 -30.44 -14.26 -7.79
C MET A 52 -31.85 -14.17 -7.17
N HIS A 53 -31.95 -13.60 -5.97
CA HIS A 53 -33.22 -13.43 -5.29
C HIS A 53 -34.16 -12.42 -5.98
N ALA A 54 -33.62 -11.38 -6.63
CA ALA A 54 -34.40 -10.47 -7.46
C ALA A 54 -34.95 -11.16 -8.71
N LEU A 55 -34.15 -12.01 -9.37
CA LEU A 55 -34.59 -12.83 -10.51
C LEU A 55 -35.70 -13.82 -10.11
N GLU A 56 -35.57 -14.48 -8.97
CA GLU A 56 -36.59 -15.39 -8.44
C GLU A 56 -37.93 -14.69 -8.15
N LYS A 57 -37.89 -13.41 -7.77
CA LYS A 57 -39.08 -12.61 -7.47
C LYS A 57 -39.62 -11.83 -8.68
N GLY A 58 -38.99 -11.95 -9.84
CA GLY A 58 -39.38 -11.22 -11.06
C GLY A 58 -39.23 -9.69 -10.95
N ILE A 59 -38.36 -9.22 -10.06
CA ILE A 59 -38.11 -7.79 -9.82
C ILE A 59 -36.92 -7.36 -10.69
N GLU A 60 -36.92 -6.12 -11.18
CA GLU A 60 -35.80 -5.59 -11.94
C GLU A 60 -34.48 -5.71 -11.17
N LEU A 61 -33.45 -6.16 -11.87
CA LEU A 61 -32.16 -6.53 -11.29
C LEU A 61 -31.48 -5.28 -10.72
N PRO A 62 -31.08 -5.25 -9.43
CA PRO A 62 -30.39 -4.11 -8.87
C PRO A 62 -29.09 -3.86 -9.65
N ALA A 63 -28.84 -2.60 -9.99
CA ALA A 63 -27.65 -2.21 -10.72
C ALA A 63 -26.40 -2.62 -9.92
N LEU A 64 -25.39 -3.12 -10.65
CA LEU A 64 -24.09 -3.43 -10.05
C LEU A 64 -23.55 -2.13 -9.41
N PRO A 65 -23.23 -2.14 -8.11
CA PRO A 65 -22.71 -0.95 -7.46
C PRO A 65 -21.39 -0.60 -8.14
N THR A 66 -21.24 0.67 -8.52
CA THR A 66 -20.14 1.20 -9.36
C THR A 66 -18.75 1.02 -8.75
N ASN A 67 -18.69 0.64 -7.48
CA ASN A 67 -17.52 0.28 -6.70
C ASN A 67 -17.11 -1.21 -6.81
N LEU A 68 -17.96 -2.09 -7.34
CA LEU A 68 -17.66 -3.52 -7.57
C LEU A 68 -17.24 -3.83 -9.01
N VAL A 69 -17.81 -3.11 -9.98
CA VAL A 69 -17.40 -3.16 -11.38
C VAL A 69 -16.47 -1.98 -11.57
N GLY A 70 -15.18 -2.22 -11.75
CA GLY A 70 -14.16 -1.20 -11.97
C GLY A 70 -14.29 -0.45 -13.30
N SER A 71 -15.50 0.01 -13.66
CA SER A 71 -15.80 0.76 -14.88
C SER A 71 -15.93 2.26 -14.62
N SER A 72 -15.04 2.83 -13.80
CA SER A 72 -14.51 4.13 -14.22
C SER A 72 -13.42 3.82 -15.22
N ASN A 73 -13.74 3.87 -16.52
CA ASN A 73 -12.79 3.71 -17.65
C ASN A 73 -11.83 4.91 -17.70
N GLY A 74 -11.13 5.14 -16.60
CA GLY A 74 -10.30 6.31 -16.41
C GLY A 74 -9.72 6.32 -15.00
N PRO A 75 -8.48 6.81 -14.85
CA PRO A 75 -7.91 6.98 -13.53
C PRO A 75 -8.78 7.92 -12.68
N SER A 76 -9.44 7.35 -11.66
CA SER A 76 -10.35 8.09 -10.79
C SER A 76 -9.59 9.05 -9.85
N THR A 77 -10.27 10.09 -9.37
CA THR A 77 -9.77 10.96 -8.28
C THR A 77 -9.34 10.17 -7.05
N ALA A 78 -10.02 9.05 -6.76
CA ALA A 78 -9.63 8.12 -5.71
C ALA A 78 -8.29 7.43 -6.00
N THR A 79 -8.01 7.08 -7.27
CA THR A 79 -6.72 6.55 -7.72
C THR A 79 -5.61 7.60 -7.59
N ALA A 80 -5.90 8.85 -7.98
CA ALA A 80 -4.98 9.98 -7.84
C ALA A 80 -4.65 10.26 -6.36
N ALA A 81 -5.68 10.33 -5.52
CA ALA A 81 -5.53 10.55 -4.08
C ALA A 81 -4.76 9.41 -3.40
N LYS A 82 -4.99 8.16 -3.82
CA LYS A 82 -4.24 6.99 -3.34
C LYS A 82 -2.78 7.05 -3.76
N ALA A 83 -2.50 7.36 -5.02
CA ALA A 83 -1.13 7.53 -5.53
C ALA A 83 -0.41 8.69 -4.84
N LEU A 84 -1.08 9.81 -4.58
CA LEU A 84 -0.53 10.94 -3.85
C LEU A 84 -0.19 10.56 -2.41
N ARG A 85 -1.12 9.95 -1.66
CA ARG A 85 -0.88 9.51 -0.28
C ARG A 85 0.26 8.49 -0.20
N SER A 86 0.25 7.50 -1.09
CA SER A 86 1.31 6.50 -1.21
C SER A 86 2.65 7.16 -1.53
N GLY A 87 2.68 8.08 -2.50
CA GLY A 87 3.88 8.80 -2.91
C GLY A 87 4.49 9.62 -1.79
N ILE A 88 3.69 10.41 -1.07
CA ILE A 88 4.15 11.20 0.09
C ILE A 88 4.71 10.27 1.17
N MET A 89 3.96 9.23 1.57
CA MET A 89 4.41 8.31 2.62
C MET A 89 5.72 7.61 2.23
N LEU A 90 5.80 7.04 1.03
CA LEU A 90 6.99 6.29 0.61
C LEU A 90 8.21 7.20 0.45
N THR A 91 8.01 8.43 -0.02
CA THR A 91 9.09 9.43 -0.13
C THR A 91 9.63 9.78 1.25
N LEU A 92 8.74 10.11 2.19
CA LEU A 92 9.12 10.45 3.56
C LEU A 92 9.80 9.27 4.26
N ILE A 93 9.25 8.05 4.13
CA ILE A 93 9.83 6.84 4.70
C ILE A 93 11.24 6.61 4.14
N GLY A 94 11.43 6.75 2.83
CA GLY A 94 12.76 6.57 2.23
C GLY A 94 13.78 7.62 2.68
N VAL A 95 13.37 8.88 2.79
CA VAL A 95 14.22 9.95 3.33
C VAL A 95 14.57 9.70 4.80
N LEU A 96 13.59 9.30 5.61
CA LEU A 96 13.80 8.92 7.02
C LEU A 96 14.77 7.74 7.14
N LEU A 97 14.61 6.70 6.31
CA LEU A 97 15.52 5.55 6.28
C LEU A 97 16.94 5.95 5.89
N PHE A 98 17.08 6.82 4.88
CA PHE A 98 18.38 7.34 4.47
C PHE A 98 19.11 7.98 5.65
N TYR A 99 18.47 8.94 6.34
CA TYR A 99 19.09 9.61 7.48
C TYR A 99 19.32 8.68 8.67
N ALA A 100 18.35 7.81 8.99
CA ALA A 100 18.48 6.88 10.11
C ALA A 100 19.68 5.94 9.92
N ILE A 101 19.84 5.37 8.71
CA ILE A 101 20.95 4.46 8.43
C ILE A 101 22.27 5.24 8.30
N ASP A 102 22.28 6.45 7.73
CA ASP A 102 23.49 7.29 7.68
C ASP A 102 24.03 7.58 9.09
N THR A 103 23.14 7.86 10.05
CA THR A 103 23.54 8.12 11.45
C THR A 103 23.96 6.87 12.23
N ALA A 104 23.44 5.69 11.90
CA ALA A 104 23.63 4.47 12.70
C ALA A 104 24.62 3.46 12.10
N GLY A 105 24.69 3.35 10.77
CA GLY A 105 25.38 2.28 10.05
C GLY A 105 26.25 2.74 8.87
N GLY A 106 26.34 4.04 8.63
CA GLY A 106 27.21 4.63 7.62
C GLY A 106 26.55 4.83 6.24
N ARG A 107 27.26 5.62 5.41
CA ARG A 107 26.76 6.17 4.15
C ARG A 107 26.36 5.12 3.11
N GLU A 108 27.05 3.98 3.08
CA GLU A 108 26.80 2.91 2.10
C GLU A 108 25.44 2.25 2.31
N GLY A 109 25.05 2.03 3.58
CA GLY A 109 23.73 1.52 3.93
C GLY A 109 22.61 2.54 3.72
N ALA A 110 22.92 3.83 3.90
CA ALA A 110 21.95 4.92 3.76
C ALA A 110 21.34 4.96 2.35
N LEU A 111 22.13 4.65 1.32
CA LEU A 111 21.70 4.65 -0.08
C LEU A 111 20.47 3.75 -0.33
N PHE A 112 20.29 2.68 0.45
CA PHE A 112 19.11 1.82 0.32
C PHE A 112 17.81 2.53 0.69
N GLY A 113 17.84 3.55 1.54
CA GLY A 113 16.69 4.41 1.84
C GLY A 113 16.23 5.25 0.63
N LEU A 114 17.11 5.52 -0.32
CA LEU A 114 16.75 6.25 -1.54
C LEU A 114 15.86 5.44 -2.49
N ILE A 115 15.89 4.10 -2.41
CA ILE A 115 15.04 3.24 -3.24
C ILE A 115 13.54 3.51 -2.98
N PRO A 116 13.02 3.37 -1.75
CA PRO A 116 11.63 3.75 -1.47
C PRO A 116 11.38 5.24 -1.67
N ALA A 117 12.39 6.11 -1.48
CA ALA A 117 12.22 7.53 -1.77
C ALA A 117 11.94 7.79 -3.26
N ALA A 118 12.69 7.16 -4.16
CA ALA A 118 12.53 7.26 -5.61
C ALA A 118 11.17 6.70 -6.08
N ILE A 119 10.75 5.56 -5.52
CA ILE A 119 9.42 4.99 -5.81
C ILE A 119 8.31 5.94 -5.33
N GLY A 120 8.51 6.59 -4.18
CA GLY A 120 7.59 7.60 -3.67
C GLY A 120 7.45 8.80 -4.61
N ILE A 121 8.58 9.31 -5.10
CA ILE A 121 8.61 10.40 -6.09
C ILE A 121 7.91 9.97 -7.39
N ALA A 122 8.14 8.75 -7.88
CA ALA A 122 7.45 8.24 -9.06
C ALA A 122 5.92 8.24 -8.89
N ASN A 123 5.42 7.84 -7.72
CA ASN A 123 3.99 7.90 -7.39
C ASN A 123 3.45 9.34 -7.31
N LEU A 124 4.25 10.28 -6.80
CA LEU A 124 3.89 11.72 -6.78
C LEU A 124 3.79 12.29 -8.20
N VAL A 125 4.76 11.97 -9.06
CA VAL A 125 4.77 12.41 -10.47
C VAL A 125 3.56 11.82 -11.20
N TYR A 126 3.27 10.55 -11.00
CA TYR A 126 2.07 9.91 -11.56
C TYR A 126 0.79 10.63 -11.11
N ALA A 127 0.66 10.91 -9.82
CA ALA A 127 -0.48 11.65 -9.27
C ALA A 127 -0.59 13.08 -9.85
N ALA A 128 0.54 13.77 -10.05
CA ALA A 128 0.58 15.11 -10.62
C ALA A 128 0.17 15.12 -12.10
N ILE A 129 0.65 14.17 -12.90
CA ILE A 129 0.26 14.00 -14.31
C ILE A 129 -1.24 13.71 -14.40
N LEU A 130 -1.73 12.82 -13.54
CA LEU A 130 -3.13 12.47 -13.48
C LEU A 130 -4.02 13.68 -13.13
N TRP A 131 -3.61 14.47 -12.14
CA TRP A 131 -4.31 15.69 -11.77
C TRP A 131 -4.33 16.75 -12.89
N GLN A 132 -3.25 16.84 -13.67
CA GLN A 132 -3.20 17.72 -14.84
C GLN A 132 -4.15 17.27 -15.96
N LYS A 133 -4.23 15.96 -16.23
CA LYS A 133 -5.17 15.42 -17.22
C LYS A 133 -6.62 15.71 -16.84
N GLU A 134 -6.95 15.56 -15.56
CA GLU A 134 -8.28 15.87 -15.04
C GLU A 134 -8.63 17.36 -15.19
N LYS A 135 -7.70 18.27 -14.86
CA LYS A 135 -7.89 19.73 -15.06
C LYS A 135 -8.05 20.13 -16.53
N ARG A 136 -7.46 19.38 -17.45
CA ARG A 136 -7.55 19.63 -18.90
C ARG A 136 -8.85 19.11 -19.53
N GLY A 137 -9.68 18.37 -18.78
CA GLY A 137 -10.94 17.84 -19.28
C GLY A 137 -10.77 16.78 -20.37
N GLU A 138 -9.56 16.28 -20.59
CA GLU A 138 -9.31 15.13 -21.46
C GLU A 138 -9.87 13.89 -20.76
N LYS A 139 -11.08 13.50 -21.13
CA LYS A 139 -11.60 12.18 -20.76
C LYS A 139 -10.64 11.14 -21.33
N PRO A 140 -10.16 10.20 -20.51
CA PRO A 140 -9.41 9.06 -21.01
C PRO A 140 -10.30 8.27 -21.97
N GLU A 141 -9.81 8.04 -23.20
CA GLU A 141 -10.39 7.10 -24.16
C GLU A 141 -10.31 5.64 -23.65
#